data_AF-A0A1V5P5Z0-F1
#
_entry.id   AF-A0A1V5P5Z0-F1
#
_cell.length_a   1.000
_cell.length_b   1.000
_cell.length_c   1.000
_cell.angle_alpha   90.00
_cell.angle_beta   90.00
_cell.angle_gamma   90.00
#
_symmetry.space_group_name_H-M   'P 1'
#
loop_
_entity.id
_entity.type
_entity.pdbx_description
1 polymer ?
#
loop_
_entity_poly.entity_id
_entity_poly.type
_entity_poly.pdbx_seq_one_letter_code
_entity_poly.pdbx_strand_id
1 'polypeptide(L)'
;MPSRYEPCGLNQIYSLKYGTLPIVRATGGLNDTVEQYDEATGAGTGFKFWEPSASGIYYTVGWAVSTYFDRPHHIQQMIQAAMAQNYSWEESAKAYEEAYRRAILNKMIL
;
A
#
# COMPACT_ATOMS: atom_id res chain seq x y z
N MET A 1 4.67 -1.73 9.26
CA MET A 1 4.94 -3.13 8.86
C MET A 1 6.35 -3.26 8.29
N PRO A 2 7.37 -3.47 9.14
CA PRO A 2 8.77 -3.59 8.71
C PRO A 2 9.12 -5.00 8.19
N SER A 3 8.24 -5.61 7.40
CA SER A 3 8.44 -6.98 6.88
C SER A 3 9.75 -7.05 6.07
N ARG A 4 10.58 -8.07 6.31
CA ARG A 4 11.76 -8.33 5.44
C ARG A 4 11.35 -8.95 4.10
N TYR A 5 10.22 -9.65 4.07
CA TYR A 5 9.61 -10.21 2.89
C TYR A 5 8.09 -10.19 3.07
N GLU A 6 7.34 -9.80 2.04
CA GLU A 6 5.87 -9.76 2.08
C GLU A 6 5.31 -10.01 0.68
N PRO A 7 4.82 -11.21 0.34
CA PRO A 7 4.36 -11.51 -1.00
C PRO A 7 3.02 -10.85 -1.34
N CYS A 8 2.20 -10.52 -0.35
CA CYS A 8 0.88 -9.93 -0.58
C CYS A 8 0.46 -9.00 0.58
N GLY A 9 0.53 -9.46 1.83
CA GLY A 9 0.15 -8.70 3.04
C GLY A 9 -1.33 -8.29 3.08
N LEU A 10 -2.03 -8.57 4.19
CA LEU A 10 -3.41 -8.08 4.38
C LEU A 10 -3.47 -6.84 5.28
N ASN A 11 -2.47 -6.66 6.15
CA ASN A 11 -2.49 -5.60 7.16
C ASN A 11 -2.52 -4.21 6.54
N GLN A 12 -1.80 -3.97 5.44
CA GLN A 12 -1.84 -2.67 4.77
C GLN A 12 -3.20 -2.40 4.15
N ILE A 13 -3.88 -3.42 3.62
CA ILE A 13 -5.24 -3.28 3.08
C ILE A 13 -6.22 -2.91 4.19
N TYR A 14 -6.12 -3.55 5.37
CA TYR A 14 -6.92 -3.17 6.53
C TYR A 14 -6.59 -1.76 7.01
N SER A 15 -5.32 -1.41 7.13
CA SER A 15 -4.87 -0.05 7.47
C SER A 15 -5.52 0.99 6.57
N LEU A 16 -5.42 0.82 5.25
CA LEU A 16 -6.02 1.72 4.26
C LEU A 16 -7.54 1.80 4.40
N LYS A 17 -8.21 0.64 4.52
CA LYS A 17 -9.68 0.55 4.63
C LYS A 17 -10.23 1.29 5.85
N TYR A 18 -9.49 1.28 6.96
CA TYR A 18 -9.87 1.92 8.22
C TYR A 18 -9.25 3.32 8.41
N GLY A 19 -8.62 3.89 7.37
CA GLY A 19 -8.04 5.23 7.44
C GLY A 19 -6.81 5.33 8.36
N THR A 20 -6.18 4.21 8.68
CA THR A 20 -4.90 4.17 9.40
C THR A 20 -3.77 4.22 8.38
N LEU A 21 -3.05 5.33 8.29
CA LEU A 21 -1.95 5.48 7.34
C LEU A 21 -0.80 4.51 7.68
N PRO A 22 -0.48 3.52 6.82
CA PRO A 22 0.54 2.54 7.14
C PRO A 22 1.95 3.11 6.91
N ILE A 23 2.87 2.73 7.79
CA ILE A 23 4.32 2.89 7.59
C ILE A 23 4.88 1.53 7.19
N VAL A 24 5.37 1.36 5.96
CA VAL A 24 5.75 0.05 5.41
C VAL A 24 7.17 0.02 4.87
N ARG A 25 7.78 -1.17 4.91
CA ARG A 25 8.96 -1.39 4.08
C ARG A 25 8.52 -1.61 2.63
N ALA A 26 9.16 -0.95 1.68
CA ALA A 26 8.94 -1.12 0.25
C ALA A 26 9.42 -2.52 -0.21
N THR A 27 8.59 -3.54 0.01
CA THR A 27 8.85 -4.92 -0.42
C THR A 27 7.56 -5.65 -0.79
N GLY A 28 7.60 -6.37 -1.91
CA GLY A 28 6.48 -7.14 -2.45
C GLY A 28 5.15 -6.39 -2.35
N GLY A 29 4.13 -7.05 -1.83
CA GLY A 29 2.77 -6.50 -1.76
C GLY A 29 2.66 -5.18 -0.99
N LEU A 30 3.54 -4.90 -0.03
CA LEU A 30 3.54 -3.61 0.68
C LEU A 30 3.94 -2.45 -0.24
N ASN A 31 4.92 -2.67 -1.12
CA ASN A 31 5.37 -1.65 -2.05
C ASN A 31 4.30 -1.37 -3.12
N ASP A 32 3.61 -2.43 -3.54
CA ASP A 32 2.61 -2.39 -4.60
C ASP A 32 1.29 -1.78 -4.12
N THR A 33 0.96 -1.97 -2.84
CA THR A 33 -0.33 -1.50 -2.27
C THR A 33 -0.24 -0.07 -1.72
N VAL A 34 0.90 0.32 -1.13
CA VAL A 34 1.03 1.64 -0.47
C VAL A 34 1.69 2.63 -1.40
N GLU A 35 1.00 3.73 -1.64
CA GLU A 35 1.53 4.88 -2.37
C GLU A 35 2.30 5.77 -1.40
N GLN A 36 3.54 6.10 -1.77
CA GLN A 36 4.40 6.95 -0.95
C GLN A 36 3.80 8.35 -0.86
N TYR A 37 3.66 8.85 0.36
CA TYR A 37 3.35 10.24 0.63
C TYR A 37 4.31 11.19 -0.10
N ASP A 38 3.75 12.14 -0.84
CA ASP A 38 4.43 13.24 -1.51
C ASP A 38 4.18 14.55 -0.75
N GLU A 39 5.24 15.11 -0.16
CA GLU A 39 5.19 16.36 0.61
C GLU A 39 4.80 17.59 -0.21
N ALA A 40 5.04 17.58 -1.53
CA ALA A 40 4.72 18.73 -2.38
C ALA A 40 3.23 18.83 -2.67
N THR A 41 2.53 17.69 -2.72
CA THR A 41 1.15 17.61 -3.22
C THR A 41 0.13 17.10 -2.20
N GLY A 42 0.59 16.47 -1.11
CA GLY A 42 -0.30 15.80 -0.17
C GLY A 42 -0.80 14.43 -0.66
N ALA A 43 -0.39 13.99 -1.86
CA ALA A 43 -0.81 12.73 -2.45
C ALA A 43 -0.12 11.53 -1.78
N GLY A 44 -0.70 10.34 -1.96
CA GLY A 44 -0.23 9.08 -1.39
C GLY A 44 -1.21 8.50 -0.37
N THR A 45 -0.88 7.31 0.12
CA THR A 45 -1.75 6.55 1.03
C THR A 45 -1.02 6.04 2.28
N GLY A 46 0.28 6.32 2.42
CA GLY A 46 1.08 6.00 3.59
C GLY A 46 2.54 6.40 3.43
N PHE A 47 3.39 5.86 4.29
CA PHE A 47 4.82 6.17 4.30
C PHE A 47 5.62 4.91 4.02
N LYS A 48 6.58 4.98 3.10
CA LYS A 48 7.47 3.86 2.78
C LYS A 48 8.91 4.14 3.20
N PHE A 49 9.61 3.05 3.50
CA PHE A 49 11.05 3.03 3.68
C PHE A 49 11.63 1.81 2.98
N TRP A 50 12.88 1.89 2.49
CA TRP A 50 13.44 0.83 1.64
C TRP A 50 14.40 -0.08 2.39
N GLU A 51 15.28 0.54 3.20
CA GLU A 51 16.31 -0.17 3.93
C GLU A 51 15.70 -0.94 5.13
N PRO A 52 15.91 -2.26 5.24
CA PRO A 52 15.47 -3.06 6.39
C PRO A 52 16.38 -2.83 7.61
N SER A 53 16.55 -1.57 8.02
CA SER A 53 17.39 -1.15 9.14
C SER A 53 16.56 -0.48 10.24
N ALA A 54 17.09 -0.47 11.46
CA ALA A 54 16.50 0.28 12.57
C ALA A 54 16.39 1.78 12.24
N SER A 55 17.41 2.34 11.58
CA SER A 55 17.43 3.73 11.12
C SER A 55 16.33 4.00 10.10
N GLY A 56 16.12 3.09 9.14
CA GLY A 56 15.09 3.24 8.09
C GLY A 56 13.68 3.40 8.67
N ILE A 57 13.29 2.53 9.61
CA ILE A 57 12.00 2.68 10.29
C ILE A 57 11.98 3.91 11.21
N TYR A 58 13.06 4.17 11.96
CA TYR A 58 13.15 5.29 12.89
C TYR A 58 12.88 6.63 12.19
N TYR A 59 13.59 6.92 11.10
CA TYR A 59 13.44 8.18 10.38
C TYR A 59 12.06 8.30 9.72
N THR A 60 11.51 7.20 9.22
CA THR A 60 10.19 7.21 8.56
C THR A 60 9.05 7.41 9.57
N VAL A 61 9.17 6.85 10.78
CA VAL A 61 8.25 7.15 11.88
C VAL A 61 8.36 8.61 12.29
N GLY A 62 9.58 9.14 12.44
CA GLY A 62 9.78 10.57 12.73
C GLY A 62 9.13 11.48 11.67
N TRP A 63 9.30 11.13 10.40
CA TRP A 63 8.68 11.86 9.28
C TRP A 63 7.15 11.79 9.30
N ALA A 64 6.57 10.62 9.56
CA ALA A 64 5.12 10.46 9.68
C ALA A 64 4.55 11.26 10.86
N VAL A 65 5.25 11.27 12.00
CA VAL A 65 4.87 12.05 13.20
C VAL A 65 4.94 13.55 12.94
N SER A 66 6.03 14.05 12.34
CA SER A 66 6.14 15.46 11.93
C SER A 66 5.03 15.83 10.96
N THR A 67 4.77 15.01 9.94
CA THR A 67 3.66 15.25 8.99
C THR A 67 2.31 15.31 9.72
N TYR A 68 2.10 14.48 10.74
CA TYR A 68 0.87 14.47 11.52
C TYR A 68 0.60 15.80 12.24
N PHE A 69 1.63 16.37 12.87
CA PHE A 69 1.49 17.63 13.60
C PHE A 69 1.58 18.86 12.69
N ASP A 70 2.49 18.84 11.71
CA ASP A 70 2.84 20.02 10.92
C ASP A 70 1.93 20.19 9.69
N ARG A 71 1.34 19.10 9.20
CA ARG A 71 0.54 19.07 7.95
C ARG A 71 -0.75 18.25 8.11
N PRO A 72 -1.65 18.63 9.04
CA PRO A 72 -2.88 17.88 9.29
C PRO A 72 -3.81 17.77 8.06
N HIS A 73 -3.79 18.76 7.16
CA HIS A 73 -4.55 18.71 5.91
C HIS A 73 -4.06 17.62 4.94
N HIS A 74 -2.74 17.40 4.84
CA HIS A 74 -2.18 16.29 4.06
C HIS A 74 -2.52 14.94 4.70
N ILE A 75 -2.49 14.81 6.03
CA ILE A 75 -2.96 13.59 6.70
C ILE A 75 -4.40 13.30 6.32
N GLN A 76 -5.29 14.29 6.42
CA GLN A 76 -6.69 14.08 6.11
C GLN A 76 -6.89 13.70 4.64
N GLN A 77 -6.16 14.32 3.71
CA GLN A 77 -6.16 13.95 2.30
C GLN A 77 -5.71 12.50 2.08
N MET A 78 -4.58 12.10 2.68
CA MET A 78 -4.09 10.72 2.59
C MET A 78 -5.08 9.72 3.18
N ILE A 79 -5.75 10.05 4.30
CA ILE A 79 -6.76 9.17 4.92
C ILE A 79 -7.93 8.96 3.96
N GLN A 80 -8.44 10.03 3.34
CA GLN A 80 -9.52 9.92 2.36
C GLN A 80 -9.09 9.11 1.13
N ALA A 81 -7.89 9.37 0.61
CA ALA A 81 -7.33 8.62 -0.52
C ALA A 81 -7.14 7.14 -0.19
N ALA A 82 -6.64 6.83 1.01
CA ALA A 82 -6.45 5.46 1.50
C ALA A 82 -7.79 4.71 1.61
N MET A 83 -8.82 5.34 2.20
CA MET A 83 -10.13 4.73 2.39
C MET A 83 -10.90 4.54 1.07
N ALA A 84 -10.58 5.33 0.04
CA ALA A 84 -11.17 5.24 -1.29
C ALA A 84 -10.60 4.09 -2.13
N GLN A 85 -9.47 3.49 -1.73
CA GLN A 85 -8.88 2.35 -2.45
C GLN A 85 -9.80 1.13 -2.43
N ASN A 86 -9.88 0.42 -3.57
CA ASN A 86 -10.68 -0.79 -3.71
C ASN A 86 -9.78 -2.04 -3.78
N TYR A 87 -9.72 -2.79 -2.68
CA TYR A 87 -9.04 -4.08 -2.57
C TYR A 87 -10.04 -5.22 -2.31
N SER A 88 -11.21 -5.17 -2.94
CA SER A 88 -12.22 -6.21 -2.78
C SER A 88 -11.77 -7.55 -3.37
N TRP A 89 -12.28 -8.63 -2.79
CA TRP A 89 -12.12 -9.98 -3.36
C TRP A 89 -12.81 -10.13 -4.71
N GLU A 90 -13.81 -9.30 -5.02
CA GLU A 90 -14.51 -9.33 -6.30
C GLU A 90 -13.56 -8.93 -7.45
N GLU A 91 -12.79 -7.86 -7.28
CA GLU A 91 -11.79 -7.45 -8.27
C GLU A 91 -10.68 -8.49 -8.43
N SER A 92 -10.23 -9.09 -7.30
CA SER A 92 -9.28 -10.20 -7.34
C SER A 92 -9.84 -11.40 -8.13
N ALA A 93 -11.10 -11.78 -7.87
CA ALA A 93 -11.75 -12.90 -8.53
C ALA A 93 -11.85 -12.69 -10.05
N LYS A 94 -12.21 -11.48 -10.51
CA LYS A 94 -12.24 -11.13 -11.94
C LYS A 94 -10.89 -11.34 -12.62
N ALA A 95 -9.79 -10.94 -11.97
CA ALA A 95 -8.45 -11.14 -12.50
C ALA A 95 -8.09 -12.63 -12.64
N TYR A 96 -8.47 -13.46 -11.66
CA TYR A 96 -8.27 -14.90 -11.72
C TYR A 96 -9.15 -15.57 -12.78
N GLU A 97 -10.42 -15.15 -12.92
CA GLU A 97 -11.31 -15.65 -13.97
C GLU A 97 -10.69 -15.42 -15.36
N GLU A 98 -10.18 -14.22 -15.61
CA GLU A 98 -9.53 -13.88 -16.88
C GLU A 98 -8.22 -14.64 -17.10
N ALA A 99 -7.44 -14.89 -16.04
CA ALA A 99 -6.27 -15.77 -16.14
C ALA A 99 -6.66 -17.21 -16.51
N TYR A 100 -7.73 -17.76 -15.91
CA TYR A 100 -8.22 -19.10 -16.24
C TYR A 100 -8.79 -19.17 -17.66
N ARG A 101 -9.54 -18.16 -18.11
CA ARG A 101 -10.05 -18.09 -19.48
C ARG A 101 -8.91 -18.11 -20.51
N ARG A 102 -7.85 -17.33 -20.28
CA ARG A 102 -6.64 -17.33 -21.12
C ARG A 102 -5.94 -18.69 -21.14
N ALA A 103 -5.81 -19.35 -20.00
CA ALA A 103 -5.20 -20.68 -19.92
C ALA A 103 -5.99 -21.74 -20.71
N ILE A 104 -7.32 -21.70 -20.65
CA ILE A 104 -8.20 -22.59 -21.42
C ILE A 104 -8.06 -22.33 -22.92
N LEU A 105 -8.10 -21.06 -23.35
CA LEU A 105 -7.94 -20.69 -24.76
C LEU A 105 -6.60 -21.17 -25.34
N ASN A 106 -5.50 -20.96 -24.61
CA ASN A 106 -4.17 -21.40 -25.04
C ASN A 106 -4.08 -22.93 -25.18
N LYS A 107 -4.79 -23.68 -24.33
CA LYS A 107 -4.84 -25.15 -24.43
C LYS A 107 -5.60 -25.62 -25.67
N MET A 108 -6.58 -24.88 -26.16
CA MET A 108 -7.39 -25.24 -27.33
C MET A 108 -6.70 -24.94 -28.67
N ILE A 109 -5.67 -24.09 -28.66
CA ILE A 109 -4.91 -23.69 -29.86
C ILE A 109 -3.71 -24.64 -30.11
N LEU A 110 -3.35 -25.47 -29.12
CA LEU A 110 -2.39 -26.57 -29.21
C LEU A 110 -3.08 -27.89 -29.58
#